data_AF-A0A7J5EDG2-F1
#
_entry.id   AF-A0A7J5EDG2-F1
#
_cell.length_a   1.000
_cell.length_b   1.000
_cell.length_c   1.000
_cell.angle_alpha   90.00
_cell.angle_beta   90.00
_cell.angle_gamma   90.00
#
_symmetry.space_group_name_H-M   'P 1'
#
loop_
_entity.id
_entity.type
_entity.pdbx_description
1 polymer ?
#
loop_
_entity_poly.entity_id
_entity_poly.type
_entity_poly.pdbx_seq_one_letter_code
_entity_poly.pdbx_strand_id
1 'polypeptide(L)'
;MKSEIAILITLNKILKEEFTTQEAEEVRTLLAKHELDKILNKTIELIRNTLKDSDLHIKAFGFIQINHIAASLLIEVNETLRKLDKHKTIDKFSLESNVGRLCSSILSKVIEKQEETEQIKIVNSLLITLNDVCKYKEYNLEELLSFLRIKSQAAKNVAGRKSENVVLPSSKESRNTPGYKWNGKKEESFEKFISKLVELKICEESERFKLLFKKPNKNLAISLNNSKPDYVLQFLCCVKECGLISCFGNKNQGFYQVLQTHVKNFDDVFLKFKTPREAMDRVKKLKNYNDNKNKFDKTLKEINH
;
A
#
# COMPACT_ATOMS: atom_id res chain seq x y z
N MET A 1 8.61 -30.47 -3.69
CA MET A 1 8.03 -29.21 -3.18
C MET A 1 7.37 -28.33 -4.25
N LYS A 2 7.86 -28.24 -5.49
CA LYS A 2 7.27 -27.33 -6.51
C LYS A 2 5.90 -27.76 -7.08
N SER A 3 5.55 -29.05 -7.11
CA SER A 3 4.27 -29.53 -7.67
C SER A 3 3.05 -29.30 -6.76
N GLU A 4 3.23 -29.09 -5.45
CA GLU A 4 2.15 -28.72 -4.52
C GLU A 4 1.66 -27.27 -4.73
N ILE A 5 2.45 -26.45 -5.44
CA ILE A 5 2.23 -25.00 -5.62
C ILE A 5 1.00 -24.72 -6.49
N ALA A 6 0.75 -25.54 -7.52
CA ALA A 6 -0.38 -25.39 -8.43
C ALA A 6 -1.73 -25.71 -7.77
N ILE A 7 -1.72 -26.44 -6.65
CA ILE A 7 -2.93 -26.97 -6.00
C ILE A 7 -3.61 -25.92 -5.08
N LEU A 8 -2.90 -24.86 -4.68
CA LEU A 8 -3.31 -24.03 -3.53
C LEU A 8 -3.91 -22.66 -3.84
N ILE A 9 -3.99 -22.21 -5.10
CA ILE A 9 -4.61 -20.92 -5.45
C ILE A 9 -6.02 -21.17 -5.99
N THR A 10 -7.04 -20.77 -5.23
CA THR A 10 -8.45 -20.81 -5.63
C THR A 10 -9.13 -19.50 -5.24
N LEU A 11 -10.17 -19.09 -5.98
CA LEU A 11 -10.92 -17.88 -5.66
C LEU A 11 -11.49 -17.93 -4.24
N ASN A 12 -12.02 -19.08 -3.81
CA ASN A 12 -12.54 -19.28 -2.46
C ASN A 12 -11.47 -19.08 -1.37
N LYS A 13 -10.23 -19.51 -1.62
CA LYS A 13 -9.14 -19.30 -0.67
C LYS A 13 -8.79 -17.82 -0.57
N ILE A 14 -8.69 -17.15 -1.70
CA ILE A 14 -8.38 -15.71 -1.76
C ILE A 14 -9.49 -14.91 -1.06
N LEU A 15 -10.77 -15.24 -1.29
CA LEU A 15 -11.89 -14.59 -0.63
C LEU A 15 -11.82 -14.73 0.90
N LYS A 16 -11.49 -15.93 1.42
CA LYS A 16 -11.36 -16.17 2.86
C LYS A 16 -10.16 -15.47 3.51
N GLU A 17 -9.13 -15.16 2.73
CA GLU A 17 -7.94 -14.45 3.22
C GLU A 17 -8.11 -12.93 3.19
N GLU A 18 -8.87 -12.41 2.21
CA GLU A 18 -9.09 -10.97 2.03
C GLU A 18 -10.31 -10.42 2.80
N PHE A 19 -11.30 -11.27 3.09
CA PHE A 19 -12.59 -10.87 3.67
C PHE A 19 -13.00 -11.76 4.85
N THR A 20 -13.82 -11.23 5.76
CA THR A 20 -14.48 -12.06 6.77
C THR A 20 -15.45 -13.05 6.12
N THR A 21 -15.86 -14.11 6.82
CA THR A 21 -16.76 -15.15 6.25
C THR A 21 -18.04 -14.57 5.68
N GLN A 22 -18.64 -13.58 6.35
CA GLN A 22 -19.86 -12.92 5.88
C GLN A 22 -19.60 -12.04 4.65
N GLU A 23 -18.58 -11.18 4.71
CA GLU A 23 -18.19 -10.33 3.57
C GLU A 23 -17.78 -11.14 2.35
N ALA A 24 -17.10 -12.28 2.53
CA ALA A 24 -16.67 -13.16 1.45
C ALA A 24 -17.87 -13.68 0.65
N GLU A 25 -18.98 -14.01 1.31
CA GLU A 25 -20.19 -14.51 0.64
C GLU A 25 -20.95 -13.39 -0.07
N GLU A 26 -20.99 -12.19 0.53
CA GLU A 26 -21.55 -10.98 -0.10
C GLU A 26 -20.77 -10.61 -1.36
N VAL A 27 -19.43 -10.59 -1.27
CA VAL A 27 -18.54 -10.32 -2.41
C VAL A 27 -18.70 -11.40 -3.48
N ARG A 28 -18.79 -12.67 -3.11
CA ARG A 28 -18.98 -13.77 -4.06
C ARG A 28 -20.29 -13.64 -4.83
N THR A 29 -21.37 -13.30 -4.14
CA THR A 29 -22.68 -13.05 -4.75
C THR A 29 -22.62 -11.87 -5.72
N LEU A 30 -21.93 -10.79 -5.32
CA LEU A 30 -21.75 -9.61 -6.15
C LEU A 30 -20.91 -9.89 -7.40
N LEU A 31 -19.83 -10.69 -7.28
CA LEU A 31 -19.02 -11.11 -8.42
C LEU A 31 -19.81 -11.97 -9.41
N ALA A 32 -20.58 -12.93 -8.90
CA ALA A 32 -21.41 -13.81 -9.72
C ALA A 32 -22.49 -13.05 -10.48
N LYS A 33 -23.12 -12.06 -9.84
CA LYS A 33 -24.10 -11.15 -10.46
C LYS A 33 -23.55 -10.43 -11.70
N HIS A 34 -22.25 -10.19 -11.75
CA HIS A 34 -21.57 -9.46 -12.82
C HIS A 34 -20.61 -10.34 -13.65
N GLU A 35 -20.68 -11.66 -13.50
CA GLU A 35 -19.83 -12.66 -14.18
C GLU A 35 -18.31 -12.50 -13.96
N LEU A 36 -17.92 -11.69 -12.97
CA LEU A 36 -16.51 -11.43 -12.65
C LEU A 36 -15.85 -12.63 -11.95
N ASP A 37 -16.64 -13.48 -11.29
CA ASP A 37 -16.18 -14.73 -10.71
C ASP A 37 -15.67 -15.70 -11.79
N LYS A 38 -16.32 -15.76 -12.95
CA LYS A 38 -15.89 -16.59 -14.10
C LYS A 38 -14.53 -16.12 -14.63
N ILE A 39 -14.38 -14.80 -14.81
CA ILE A 39 -13.13 -14.18 -15.26
C ILE A 39 -11.99 -14.51 -14.29
N LEU A 40 -12.20 -14.27 -12.99
CA LEU A 40 -11.20 -14.52 -11.96
C LEU A 40 -10.81 -16.00 -11.87
N ASN A 41 -11.78 -16.93 -11.92
CA ASN A 41 -11.51 -18.36 -11.88
C ASN A 41 -10.73 -18.83 -13.10
N LYS A 42 -11.07 -18.36 -14.31
CA LYS A 42 -10.34 -18.64 -15.55
C LYS A 42 -8.90 -18.14 -15.46
N THR A 43 -8.68 -16.93 -14.96
CA THR A 43 -7.33 -16.40 -14.75
C THR A 43 -6.54 -17.24 -13.76
N ILE A 44 -7.14 -17.63 -12.64
CA ILE A 44 -6.50 -18.49 -11.64
C ILE A 44 -6.14 -19.86 -12.24
N GLU A 45 -6.97 -20.41 -13.12
CA GLU A 45 -6.67 -21.65 -13.83
C GLU A 45 -5.48 -21.50 -14.80
N LEU A 46 -5.45 -20.43 -15.60
CA LEU A 46 -4.32 -20.13 -16.49
C LEU A 46 -3.02 -20.00 -15.69
N ILE A 47 -3.04 -19.25 -14.59
CA ILE A 47 -1.89 -19.12 -13.68
C ILE A 47 -1.46 -20.48 -13.15
N ARG A 48 -2.39 -21.32 -12.69
CA ARG A 48 -2.08 -22.66 -12.18
C ARG A 48 -1.41 -23.52 -13.25
N ASN A 49 -1.87 -23.45 -14.50
CA ASN A 49 -1.26 -24.20 -15.60
C ASN A 49 0.15 -23.68 -15.91
N THR A 50 0.35 -22.36 -16.00
CA THR A 50 1.68 -21.76 -16.18
C THR A 50 2.65 -22.11 -15.04
N LEU A 51 2.16 -22.23 -13.81
CA LEU A 51 2.98 -22.63 -12.66
C LEU A 51 3.38 -24.12 -12.69
N LYS A 52 2.54 -25.00 -13.25
CA LYS A 52 2.90 -26.42 -13.44
C LYS A 52 4.10 -26.55 -14.38
N ASP A 53 4.16 -25.70 -15.40
CA ASP A 53 5.23 -25.68 -16.41
C ASP A 53 6.36 -24.69 -16.06
N SER A 54 6.40 -24.19 -14.82
CA SER A 54 7.31 -23.12 -14.40
C SER A 54 8.78 -23.36 -14.72
N ASP A 55 9.28 -24.59 -14.58
CA ASP A 55 10.67 -24.94 -14.89
C ASP A 55 10.99 -24.79 -16.38
N LEU A 56 10.03 -25.04 -17.28
CA LEU A 56 10.18 -24.81 -18.73
C LEU A 56 10.25 -23.31 -19.03
N HIS A 57 9.39 -22.51 -18.40
CA HIS A 57 9.40 -21.06 -18.55
C HIS A 57 10.70 -20.43 -18.03
N ILE A 58 11.19 -20.86 -16.86
CA ILE A 58 12.45 -20.37 -16.29
C ILE A 58 13.63 -20.76 -17.18
N LYS A 59 13.65 -21.99 -17.72
CA LYS A 59 14.72 -22.43 -18.63
C LYS A 59 14.73 -21.66 -19.95
N ALA A 60 13.56 -21.31 -20.50
CA ALA A 60 13.45 -20.62 -21.78
C ALA A 60 13.60 -19.09 -21.67
N PHE A 61 13.10 -18.48 -20.60
CA PHE A 61 12.97 -17.01 -20.48
C PHE A 61 13.64 -16.43 -19.22
N GLY A 62 14.20 -17.26 -18.34
CA GLY A 62 14.87 -16.83 -17.11
C GLY A 62 13.94 -16.36 -15.99
N PHE A 63 12.61 -16.51 -16.15
CA PHE A 63 11.55 -16.29 -15.16
C PHE A 63 10.19 -16.81 -15.67
N ILE A 64 9.21 -16.94 -14.78
CA ILE A 64 7.84 -17.37 -15.12
C ILE A 64 7.07 -16.24 -15.82
N GLN A 65 6.52 -16.52 -17.01
CA GLN A 65 5.76 -15.54 -17.80
C GLN A 65 4.27 -15.54 -17.44
N ILE A 66 3.84 -14.64 -16.55
CA ILE A 66 2.41 -14.43 -16.23
C ILE A 66 1.86 -13.06 -16.70
N ASN A 67 2.70 -12.27 -17.35
CA ASN A 67 2.40 -10.92 -17.80
C ASN A 67 1.20 -10.84 -18.75
N HIS A 68 1.12 -11.73 -19.73
CA HIS A 68 0.00 -11.81 -20.66
C HIS A 68 -1.31 -12.21 -19.95
N ILE A 69 -1.25 -13.12 -18.97
CA ILE A 69 -2.42 -13.53 -18.19
C ILE A 69 -2.95 -12.37 -17.35
N ALA A 70 -2.05 -11.62 -16.71
CA ALA A 70 -2.41 -10.43 -15.94
C ALA A 70 -3.04 -9.35 -16.83
N ALA A 71 -2.46 -9.10 -18.00
CA ALA A 71 -3.00 -8.17 -18.98
C ALA A 71 -4.42 -8.56 -19.44
N SER A 72 -4.64 -9.84 -19.77
CA SER A 72 -5.97 -10.34 -20.15
C SER A 72 -6.99 -10.20 -19.02
N LEU A 73 -6.63 -10.57 -17.79
CA LEU A 73 -7.50 -10.37 -16.61
C LEU A 73 -7.96 -8.92 -16.52
N LEU A 74 -7.03 -7.99 -16.72
CA LEU A 74 -7.31 -6.57 -16.54
C LEU A 74 -8.17 -5.97 -17.63
N ILE A 75 -7.91 -6.34 -18.87
CA ILE A 75 -8.75 -5.91 -19.98
C ILE A 75 -10.18 -6.43 -19.75
N GLU A 76 -10.34 -7.72 -19.44
CA GLU A 76 -11.64 -8.34 -19.24
C GLU A 76 -12.40 -7.72 -18.05
N VAL A 77 -11.73 -7.50 -16.93
CA VAL A 77 -12.32 -6.83 -15.75
C VAL A 77 -12.70 -5.39 -16.06
N ASN A 78 -11.80 -4.61 -16.67
CA ASN A 78 -12.04 -3.19 -16.94
C ASN A 78 -13.19 -3.00 -17.96
N GLU A 79 -13.23 -3.80 -19.01
CA GLU A 79 -14.34 -3.79 -19.98
C GLU A 79 -15.68 -4.20 -19.33
N THR A 80 -15.65 -5.16 -18.39
CA THR A 80 -16.84 -5.55 -17.63
C THR A 80 -17.34 -4.40 -16.75
N LEU A 81 -16.44 -3.72 -16.03
CA LEU A 81 -16.78 -2.57 -15.19
C LEU A 81 -17.27 -1.36 -16.01
N ARG A 82 -16.68 -1.08 -17.18
CA ARG A 82 -17.12 -0.03 -18.11
C ARG A 82 -18.52 -0.29 -18.67
N LYS A 83 -18.90 -1.55 -18.91
CA LYS A 83 -20.27 -1.88 -19.34
C LYS A 83 -21.30 -1.56 -18.25
N LEU A 84 -20.92 -1.64 -16.98
CA LEU A 84 -21.78 -1.31 -15.84
C LEU A 84 -21.97 0.20 -15.65
N ASP A 85 -21.03 1.04 -16.11
CA ASP A 85 -21.17 2.52 -16.08
C ASP A 85 -22.40 3.04 -16.83
N LYS A 86 -22.85 2.31 -17.85
CA LYS A 86 -24.05 2.65 -18.62
C LYS A 86 -25.35 2.52 -17.81
N HIS A 87 -25.31 1.90 -16.63
CA HIS A 87 -26.49 1.58 -15.83
C HIS A 87 -26.57 2.26 -14.44
N LYS A 88 -25.64 3.17 -14.10
CA LYS A 88 -25.61 3.98 -12.84
C LYS A 88 -26.10 3.24 -11.58
N THR A 89 -25.42 2.15 -11.20
CA THR A 89 -25.75 1.42 -9.97
C THR A 89 -24.85 1.83 -8.80
N ILE A 90 -25.43 1.92 -7.59
CA ILE A 90 -24.75 2.29 -6.32
C ILE A 90 -23.67 1.27 -5.93
N ASP A 91 -23.74 0.04 -6.46
CA ASP A 91 -22.82 -1.07 -6.16
C ASP A 91 -21.41 -0.93 -6.78
N LYS A 92 -21.19 0.01 -7.72
CA LYS A 92 -19.98 0.04 -8.56
C LYS A 92 -18.69 0.26 -7.77
N PHE A 93 -18.66 1.26 -6.88
CA PHE A 93 -17.43 1.59 -6.14
C PHE A 93 -16.99 0.45 -5.21
N SER A 94 -17.97 -0.21 -4.58
CA SER A 94 -17.72 -1.39 -3.75
C SER A 94 -17.20 -2.55 -4.61
N LEU A 95 -17.82 -2.79 -5.76
CA LEU A 95 -17.40 -3.82 -6.71
C LEU A 95 -15.97 -3.56 -7.25
N GLU A 96 -15.67 -2.35 -7.72
CA GLU A 96 -14.34 -1.96 -8.20
C GLU A 96 -13.27 -2.17 -7.12
N SER A 97 -13.56 -1.74 -5.90
CA SER A 97 -12.64 -1.92 -4.77
C SER A 97 -12.39 -3.39 -4.45
N ASN A 98 -13.44 -4.22 -4.44
CA ASN A 98 -13.35 -5.65 -4.13
C ASN A 98 -12.64 -6.43 -5.24
N VAL A 99 -12.95 -6.15 -6.51
CA VAL A 99 -12.28 -6.77 -7.66
C VAL A 99 -10.82 -6.36 -7.73
N GLY A 100 -10.51 -5.09 -7.50
CA GLY A 100 -9.13 -4.60 -7.43
C GLY A 100 -8.31 -5.32 -6.35
N ARG A 101 -8.90 -5.55 -5.16
CA ARG A 101 -8.28 -6.37 -4.09
C ARG A 101 -8.01 -7.80 -4.55
N LEU A 102 -8.99 -8.45 -5.16
CA LEU A 102 -8.87 -9.83 -5.61
C LEU A 102 -7.82 -9.99 -6.72
N CYS A 103 -7.83 -9.12 -7.73
CA CYS A 103 -6.82 -9.10 -8.79
C CYS A 103 -5.40 -8.92 -8.21
N SER A 104 -5.26 -8.00 -7.25
CA SER A 104 -3.98 -7.76 -6.56
C SER A 104 -3.50 -9.00 -5.81
N SER A 105 -4.39 -9.65 -5.06
CA SER A 105 -4.08 -10.84 -4.26
C SER A 105 -3.73 -12.05 -5.15
N ILE A 106 -4.43 -12.23 -6.28
CA ILE A 106 -4.12 -13.25 -7.29
C ILE A 106 -2.68 -13.07 -7.80
N LEU A 107 -2.32 -11.86 -8.24
CA LEU A 107 -0.99 -11.60 -8.80
C LEU A 107 0.12 -11.69 -7.74
N SER A 108 -0.12 -11.15 -6.54
CA SER A 108 0.86 -11.14 -5.45
C SER A 108 1.22 -12.55 -5.01
N LYS A 109 0.24 -13.46 -4.93
CA LYS A 109 0.50 -14.88 -4.59
C LYS A 109 1.40 -15.61 -5.57
N VAL A 110 1.45 -15.17 -6.83
CA VAL A 110 2.36 -15.74 -7.82
C VAL A 110 3.76 -15.18 -7.63
N ILE A 111 3.85 -13.86 -7.43
CA ILE A 111 5.12 -13.14 -7.26
C ILE A 111 5.82 -13.58 -5.98
N GLU A 112 5.16 -13.53 -4.82
CA GLU A 112 5.74 -13.81 -3.49
C GLU A 112 6.34 -15.22 -3.35
N LYS A 113 5.96 -16.14 -4.23
CA LYS A 113 6.46 -17.52 -4.23
C LYS A 113 7.75 -17.71 -5.03
N GLN A 114 8.19 -16.71 -5.80
CA GLN A 114 9.42 -16.77 -6.56
C GLN A 114 10.60 -16.20 -5.75
N GLU A 115 11.82 -16.50 -6.19
CA GLU A 115 13.00 -15.87 -5.60
C GLU A 115 13.00 -14.35 -5.88
N GLU A 116 13.58 -13.56 -4.97
CA GLU A 116 13.56 -12.10 -5.05
C GLU A 116 14.07 -11.55 -6.40
N THR A 117 15.06 -12.22 -6.99
CA THR A 117 15.60 -11.83 -8.31
C THR A 117 14.61 -12.08 -9.46
N GLU A 118 13.78 -13.12 -9.37
CA GLU A 118 12.74 -13.46 -10.33
C GLU A 118 11.50 -12.59 -10.13
N GLN A 119 11.16 -12.24 -8.88
CA GLN A 119 10.09 -11.31 -8.56
C GLN A 119 10.27 -9.98 -9.29
N ILE A 120 11.49 -9.42 -9.24
CA ILE A 120 11.81 -8.16 -9.93
C ILE A 120 11.56 -8.29 -11.45
N LYS A 121 11.99 -9.39 -12.07
CA LYS A 121 11.81 -9.63 -13.51
C LYS A 121 10.33 -9.75 -13.87
N ILE A 122 9.56 -10.51 -13.09
CA ILE A 122 8.12 -10.72 -13.29
C ILE A 122 7.38 -9.40 -13.23
N VAL A 123 7.64 -8.58 -12.21
CA VAL A 123 6.92 -7.31 -12.07
C VAL A 123 7.35 -6.29 -13.12
N ASN A 124 8.63 -6.27 -13.54
CA ASN A 124 9.06 -5.43 -14.65
C ASN A 124 8.36 -5.80 -15.96
N SER A 125 8.28 -7.10 -16.24
CA SER A 125 7.55 -7.63 -17.39
C SER A 125 6.07 -7.25 -17.33
N LEU A 126 5.43 -7.41 -16.16
CA LEU A 126 4.06 -6.96 -15.93
C LEU A 126 3.89 -5.47 -16.24
N LEU A 127 4.73 -4.60 -15.69
CA LEU A 127 4.63 -3.16 -15.91
C LEU A 127 4.76 -2.76 -17.38
N ILE A 128 5.69 -3.39 -18.11
CA ILE A 128 5.85 -3.15 -19.55
C ILE A 128 4.58 -3.57 -20.28
N THR A 129 4.09 -4.79 -20.06
CA THR A 129 2.89 -5.30 -20.72
C THR A 129 1.65 -4.46 -20.38
N LEU A 130 1.51 -4.01 -19.13
CA LEU A 130 0.40 -3.14 -18.71
C LEU A 130 0.47 -1.77 -19.37
N ASN A 131 1.67 -1.18 -19.48
CA ASN A 131 1.86 0.07 -20.19
C ASN A 131 1.48 -0.05 -21.68
N ASP A 132 1.86 -1.14 -22.33
CA ASP A 132 1.53 -1.39 -23.73
C ASP A 132 0.03 -1.57 -23.93
N VAL A 133 -0.64 -2.30 -23.04
CA VAL A 133 -2.10 -2.45 -23.04
C VAL A 133 -2.79 -1.11 -22.80
N CYS A 134 -2.32 -0.31 -21.85
CA CYS A 134 -2.87 1.02 -21.58
C CYS A 134 -2.77 1.93 -22.81
N LYS A 135 -1.64 1.91 -23.52
CA LYS A 135 -1.48 2.66 -24.77
C LYS A 135 -2.44 2.15 -25.85
N TYR A 136 -2.52 0.83 -26.03
CA TYR A 136 -3.35 0.23 -27.08
C TYR A 136 -4.86 0.42 -26.85
N LYS A 137 -5.30 0.37 -25.59
CA LYS A 137 -6.71 0.51 -25.20
C LYS A 137 -7.09 1.92 -24.74
N GLU A 138 -6.16 2.87 -24.80
CA GLU A 138 -6.32 4.25 -24.32
C GLU A 138 -6.80 4.30 -22.85
N TYR A 139 -6.22 3.46 -21.99
CA TYR A 139 -6.48 3.47 -20.56
C TYR A 139 -5.48 4.38 -19.83
N ASN A 140 -5.93 5.01 -18.74
CA ASN A 140 -5.03 5.71 -17.84
C ASN A 140 -4.22 4.68 -17.02
N LEU A 141 -2.90 4.65 -17.22
CA LEU A 141 -1.99 3.73 -16.54
C LEU A 141 -1.99 3.93 -15.02
N GLU A 142 -2.08 5.18 -14.54
CA GLU A 142 -2.08 5.45 -13.10
C GLU A 142 -3.36 4.95 -12.43
N GLU A 143 -4.50 5.11 -13.09
CA GLU A 143 -5.78 4.57 -12.63
C GLU A 143 -5.76 3.04 -12.63
N LEU A 144 -5.17 2.40 -13.65
CA LEU A 144 -5.06 0.94 -13.72
C LEU A 144 -4.14 0.38 -12.63
N LEU A 145 -2.99 1.02 -12.39
CA LEU A 145 -2.06 0.62 -11.34
C LEU A 145 -2.67 0.81 -9.94
N SER A 146 -3.42 1.90 -9.75
CA SER A 146 -4.21 2.16 -8.54
C SER A 146 -5.30 1.11 -8.33
N PHE A 147 -6.07 0.79 -9.38
CA PHE A 147 -7.12 -0.23 -9.39
C PHE A 147 -6.60 -1.60 -9.00
N LEU A 148 -5.49 -2.01 -9.61
CA LEU A 148 -4.81 -3.27 -9.35
C LEU A 148 -4.19 -3.38 -7.96
N ARG A 149 -4.11 -2.25 -7.25
CA ARG A 149 -3.33 -2.11 -6.01
C ARG A 149 -1.93 -2.70 -6.17
N ILE A 150 -1.39 -2.75 -7.41
CA ILE A 150 0.01 -3.11 -7.68
C ILE A 150 0.78 -1.93 -7.13
N LYS A 151 1.05 -2.01 -5.83
CA LYS A 151 1.90 -1.05 -5.18
C LYS A 151 3.26 -1.26 -5.78
N SER A 152 3.75 -0.15 -6.30
CA SER A 152 4.92 0.07 -7.14
C SER A 152 6.21 -0.44 -6.51
N GLN A 153 6.27 -1.63 -5.92
CA GLN A 153 7.51 -2.15 -5.35
C GLN A 153 8.50 -2.46 -6.47
N ALA A 154 8.09 -2.92 -7.66
CA ALA A 154 9.03 -3.06 -8.77
C ALA A 154 9.20 -1.82 -9.66
N ALA A 155 8.20 -0.94 -9.77
CA ALA A 155 8.44 0.39 -10.33
C ALA A 155 9.40 1.20 -9.44
N LYS A 156 9.38 0.96 -8.12
CA LYS A 156 10.37 1.48 -7.15
C LYS A 156 11.67 0.68 -7.13
N ASN A 157 11.72 -0.61 -7.48
CA ASN A 157 12.99 -1.36 -7.56
C ASN A 157 13.77 -1.13 -8.87
N VAL A 158 13.09 -0.83 -9.98
CA VAL A 158 13.74 -0.36 -11.23
C VAL A 158 14.21 1.08 -11.11
N ALA A 159 13.45 1.94 -10.41
CA ALA A 159 13.93 3.27 -10.01
C ALA A 159 14.99 3.19 -8.90
N GLY A 160 14.89 2.19 -8.03
CA GLY A 160 15.70 2.01 -6.81
C GLY A 160 17.10 1.46 -7.07
N ARG A 161 17.30 0.67 -8.13
CA ARG A 161 18.65 0.31 -8.59
C ARG A 161 19.39 1.45 -9.30
N LYS A 162 18.70 2.56 -9.62
CA LYS A 162 19.34 3.85 -9.94
C LYS A 162 19.42 4.79 -8.72
N SER A 163 18.85 4.42 -7.57
CA SER A 163 18.80 5.28 -6.38
C SER A 163 19.39 4.59 -5.15
N GLU A 164 20.68 4.27 -5.19
CA GLU A 164 21.48 4.34 -3.96
C GLU A 164 21.65 5.77 -3.45
N ASN A 165 21.14 6.78 -4.16
CA ASN A 165 21.12 8.15 -3.71
C ASN A 165 19.69 8.70 -3.73
N VAL A 166 19.23 9.17 -2.57
CA VAL A 166 18.35 10.32 -2.36
C VAL A 166 17.18 10.44 -3.35
N VAL A 167 15.95 10.33 -2.86
CA VAL A 167 14.77 10.88 -3.56
C VAL A 167 14.96 12.40 -3.68
N LEU A 168 15.60 12.84 -4.77
CA LEU A 168 15.54 14.22 -5.22
C LEU A 168 14.18 14.40 -5.89
N PRO A 169 13.39 15.42 -5.49
CA PRO A 169 12.22 15.80 -6.25
C PRO A 169 12.64 16.11 -7.69
N SER A 170 11.79 15.76 -8.65
CA SER A 170 11.89 16.29 -10.01
C SER A 170 12.06 17.81 -9.94
N SER A 171 13.02 18.34 -10.69
CA SER A 171 13.51 19.73 -10.62
C SER A 171 12.51 20.79 -11.10
N LYS A 172 11.20 20.58 -10.92
CA LYS A 172 10.14 21.52 -11.30
C LYS A 172 9.04 21.78 -10.25
N GLU A 173 9.10 21.20 -9.04
CA GLU A 173 8.12 21.51 -7.97
C GLU A 173 8.78 21.96 -6.66
N SER A 174 9.64 22.98 -6.72
CA SER A 174 10.34 23.52 -5.55
C SER A 174 9.48 24.46 -4.68
N ARG A 175 8.18 24.18 -4.45
CA ARG A 175 7.36 25.11 -3.62
C ARG A 175 6.50 24.56 -2.50
N ASN A 176 6.15 23.27 -2.38
CA ASN A 176 5.29 22.84 -1.25
C ASN A 176 5.60 21.41 -0.77
N THR A 177 6.79 21.20 -0.19
CA THR A 177 7.03 19.96 0.57
C THR A 177 6.20 19.99 1.86
N PRO A 178 5.38 18.96 2.15
CA PRO A 178 4.50 18.93 3.32
C PRO A 178 5.30 19.02 4.63
N GLY A 179 4.71 19.63 5.66
CA GLY A 179 5.32 19.65 6.99
C GLY A 179 4.27 19.72 8.10
N TYR A 180 4.75 19.68 9.33
CA TYR A 180 3.94 19.75 10.53
C TYR A 180 4.02 21.11 11.18
N LYS A 181 2.89 21.63 11.67
CA LYS A 181 2.86 22.80 12.54
C LYS A 181 2.50 22.36 13.95
N TRP A 182 3.28 22.81 14.91
CA TRP A 182 3.00 22.62 16.32
C TRP A 182 1.85 23.55 16.74
N ASN A 183 0.84 22.97 17.37
CA ASN A 183 -0.32 23.72 17.90
C ASN A 183 -0.25 23.89 19.43
N GLY A 184 0.79 23.38 20.10
CA GLY A 184 0.94 23.53 21.54
C GLY A 184 1.28 24.96 21.95
N LYS A 185 0.91 25.33 23.19
CA LYS A 185 0.96 26.72 23.66
C LYS A 185 2.35 27.25 24.01
N LYS A 186 3.32 26.38 24.31
CA LYS A 186 4.66 26.75 24.83
C LYS A 186 5.75 26.04 24.02
N GLU A 187 6.93 26.65 23.94
CA GLU A 187 8.11 26.02 23.31
C GLU A 187 8.62 24.83 24.13
N GLU A 188 8.57 24.93 25.46
CA GLU A 188 8.90 23.82 26.37
C GLU A 188 8.04 22.57 26.12
N SER A 189 6.77 22.71 25.72
CA SER A 189 5.94 21.56 25.41
C SER A 189 6.32 20.90 24.10
N PHE A 190 6.88 21.65 23.13
CA PHE A 190 7.44 21.07 21.93
C PHE A 190 8.67 20.21 22.24
N GLU A 191 9.60 20.72 23.05
CA GLU A 191 10.80 19.96 23.44
C GLU A 191 10.44 18.72 24.29
N LYS A 192 9.45 18.82 25.19
CA LYS A 192 8.89 17.65 25.89
C LYS A 192 8.27 16.62 24.93
N PHE A 193 7.57 17.07 23.88
CA PHE A 193 7.04 16.16 22.86
C PHE A 193 8.17 15.40 22.15
N ILE A 194 9.21 16.12 21.73
CA ILE A 194 10.38 15.52 21.08
C ILE A 194 11.08 14.52 22.02
N SER A 195 11.27 14.85 23.30
CA SER A 195 11.91 13.92 24.24
C SER A 195 11.09 12.63 24.43
N LYS A 196 9.75 12.73 24.43
CA LYS A 196 8.87 11.54 24.46
C LYS A 196 8.97 10.67 23.21
N LEU A 197 9.30 11.20 22.03
CA LEU A 197 9.58 10.36 20.85
C LEU A 197 10.76 9.42 21.09
N VAL A 198 11.79 9.89 21.79
CA VAL A 198 12.98 9.10 22.11
C VAL A 198 12.68 8.12 23.24
N GLU A 199 12.07 8.60 24.34
CA GLU A 199 11.73 7.78 25.51
C GLU A 199 10.81 6.59 25.16
N LEU A 200 9.82 6.83 24.30
CA LEU A 200 8.90 5.80 23.83
C LEU A 200 9.48 4.94 22.69
N LYS A 201 10.74 5.19 22.29
CA LYS A 201 11.41 4.51 21.18
C LYS A 201 10.61 4.60 19.87
N ILE A 202 10.07 5.77 19.56
CA ILE A 202 9.35 6.06 18.32
C ILE A 202 10.31 6.49 17.22
N CYS A 203 11.20 7.44 17.56
CA CYS A 203 12.21 7.99 16.67
C CYS A 203 13.47 8.32 17.50
N GLU A 204 14.58 7.66 17.21
CA GLU A 204 15.87 7.92 17.85
C GLU A 204 16.55 9.17 17.24
N GLU A 205 16.31 9.45 15.96
CA GLU A 205 16.79 10.65 15.24
C GLU A 205 15.88 11.88 15.51
N SER A 206 15.70 12.24 16.78
CA SER A 206 14.73 13.28 17.19
C SER A 206 15.00 14.66 16.58
N GLU A 207 16.26 15.07 16.43
CA GLU A 207 16.64 16.33 15.77
C GLU A 207 16.22 16.37 14.31
N ARG A 208 16.28 15.23 13.61
CA ARG A 208 15.82 15.10 12.23
C ARG A 208 14.30 15.15 12.13
N PHE A 209 13.61 14.59 13.13
CA PHE A 209 12.16 14.69 13.25
C PHE A 209 11.71 16.14 13.49
N LYS A 210 12.44 16.94 14.28
CA LYS A 210 12.16 18.37 14.48
C LYS A 210 12.10 19.16 13.16
N LEU A 211 12.87 18.75 12.15
CA LEU A 211 12.88 19.41 10.84
C LEU A 211 11.53 19.35 10.12
N LEU A 212 10.64 18.41 10.46
CA LEU A 212 9.25 18.39 9.96
C LEU A 212 8.49 19.67 10.30
N PHE A 213 8.89 20.36 11.38
CA PHE A 213 8.26 21.57 11.88
C PHE A 213 8.90 22.86 11.35
N LYS A 214 9.98 22.76 10.57
CA LYS A 214 10.78 23.91 10.10
C LYS A 214 10.62 24.18 8.60
N LYS A 215 9.43 23.91 8.03
CA LYS A 215 9.13 24.09 6.60
C LYS A 215 10.17 23.42 5.70
N PRO A 216 10.21 22.07 5.68
CA PRO A 216 11.20 21.37 4.88
C PRO A 216 11.07 21.74 3.40
N ASN A 217 12.20 21.78 2.69
CA ASN A 217 12.28 22.04 1.25
C ASN A 217 12.72 20.80 0.45
N LYS A 218 12.96 19.69 1.15
CA LYS A 218 13.39 18.40 0.59
C LYS A 218 12.93 17.25 1.49
N ASN A 219 12.98 16.03 0.96
CA ASN A 219 12.78 14.83 1.75
C ASN A 219 13.81 14.79 2.89
N LEU A 220 13.34 14.47 4.10
CA LEU A 220 14.18 14.46 5.29
C LEU A 220 14.81 13.09 5.54
N ALA A 221 14.27 12.01 4.99
CA ALA A 221 14.72 10.62 5.19
C ALA A 221 14.86 10.25 6.68
N ILE A 222 13.80 10.50 7.44
CA ILE A 222 13.68 10.19 8.87
C ILE A 222 13.55 8.68 9.05
N SER A 223 14.24 8.15 10.06
CA SER A 223 14.13 6.74 10.46
C SER A 223 13.24 6.64 11.71
N LEU A 224 12.09 5.97 11.58
CA LEU A 224 11.25 5.61 12.73
C LEU A 224 11.61 4.19 13.20
N ASN A 225 11.12 3.79 14.38
CA ASN A 225 11.38 2.47 14.92
C ASN A 225 10.65 1.36 14.17
N ASN A 226 11.37 0.74 13.23
CA ASN A 226 10.87 -0.35 12.39
C ASN A 226 10.67 -1.68 13.14
N SER A 227 11.23 -1.84 14.35
CA SER A 227 11.05 -3.07 15.16
C SER A 227 9.68 -3.16 15.81
N LYS A 228 8.97 -2.03 15.94
CA LYS A 228 7.64 -1.94 16.57
C LYS A 228 6.68 -1.07 15.74
N PRO A 229 6.42 -1.41 14.47
CA PRO A 229 5.72 -0.53 13.54
C PRO A 229 4.28 -0.23 13.97
N ASP A 230 3.55 -1.21 14.49
CA ASP A 230 2.18 -1.02 14.97
C ASP A 230 2.13 -0.15 16.25
N TYR A 231 3.15 -0.23 17.12
CA TYR A 231 3.27 0.65 18.31
C TYR A 231 3.52 2.10 17.90
N VAL A 232 4.40 2.31 16.91
CA VAL A 232 4.69 3.63 16.34
C VAL A 232 3.46 4.23 15.67
N LEU A 233 2.74 3.45 14.84
CA LEU A 233 1.49 3.91 14.23
C LEU A 233 0.44 4.27 15.26
N GLN A 234 0.34 3.48 16.33
CA GLN A 234 -0.59 3.77 17.40
C GLN A 234 -0.28 5.10 18.09
N PHE A 235 1.00 5.36 18.40
CA PHE A 235 1.42 6.64 18.96
C PHE A 235 1.08 7.81 18.02
N LEU A 236 1.41 7.68 16.73
CA LEU A 236 1.12 8.71 15.72
C LEU A 236 -0.37 8.99 15.58
N CYS A 237 -1.22 7.96 15.74
CA CYS A 237 -2.67 8.15 15.77
C CYS A 237 -3.12 8.96 16.98
N CYS A 238 -2.62 8.64 18.18
CA CYS A 238 -2.91 9.42 19.38
C CYS A 238 -2.47 10.88 19.23
N VAL A 239 -1.29 11.13 18.63
CA VAL A 239 -0.81 12.49 18.35
C VAL A 239 -1.76 13.25 17.40
N LYS A 240 -2.23 12.59 16.34
CA LYS A 240 -3.20 13.15 15.40
C LYS A 240 -4.54 13.46 16.09
N GLU A 241 -5.04 12.54 16.91
CA GLU A 241 -6.33 12.68 17.63
C GLU A 241 -6.27 13.78 18.70
N CYS A 242 -5.12 13.99 19.36
CA CYS A 242 -4.93 15.04 20.36
C CYS A 242 -4.87 16.46 19.78
N GLY A 243 -4.75 16.62 18.46
CA GLY A 243 -4.73 17.94 17.79
C GLY A 243 -3.48 18.78 18.05
N LEU A 244 -2.43 18.23 18.68
CA LEU A 244 -1.16 18.92 18.95
C LEU A 244 -0.38 19.27 17.68
N ILE A 245 -0.67 18.58 16.57
CA ILE A 245 -0.02 18.77 15.28
C ILE A 245 -1.06 19.07 14.21
N SER A 246 -0.86 20.15 13.46
CA SER A 246 -1.53 20.42 12.19
C SER A 246 -0.56 20.24 11.02
N CYS A 247 -1.07 20.20 9.79
CA CYS A 247 -0.25 20.05 8.58
C CYS A 247 -0.24 21.37 7.80
N PHE A 248 0.88 21.68 7.14
CA PHE A 248 0.95 22.73 6.12
C PHE A 248 1.55 22.19 4.83
N GLY A 249 1.22 22.85 3.71
CA GLY A 249 1.58 22.41 2.36
C GLY A 249 0.38 22.50 1.42
N ASN A 250 0.34 21.66 0.38
CA ASN A 250 -0.78 21.65 -0.57
C ASN A 250 -2.12 21.37 0.13
N LYS A 251 -3.20 22.01 -0.34
CA LYS A 251 -4.54 22.05 0.29
C LYS A 251 -5.20 20.68 0.60
N ASN A 252 -4.65 19.57 0.09
CA ASN A 252 -5.17 18.22 0.31
C ASN A 252 -4.22 17.33 1.14
N GLN A 253 -3.22 17.91 1.82
CA GLN A 253 -2.20 17.14 2.53
C GLN A 253 -2.63 16.74 3.96
N GLY A 254 -2.83 15.44 4.18
CA GLY A 254 -3.23 14.86 5.47
C GLY A 254 -2.04 14.48 6.37
N PHE A 255 -2.31 14.29 7.67
CA PHE A 255 -1.31 13.96 8.70
C PHE A 255 -0.32 12.87 8.28
N TYR A 256 -0.79 11.77 7.70
CA TYR A 256 0.08 10.66 7.32
C TYR A 256 0.88 10.92 6.04
N GLN A 257 0.43 11.80 5.14
CA GLN A 257 1.16 12.11 3.90
C GLN A 257 2.49 12.83 4.16
N VAL A 258 2.57 13.61 5.23
CA VAL A 258 3.83 14.19 5.73
C VAL A 258 4.84 13.06 6.03
N LEU A 259 4.41 12.00 6.73
CA LEU A 259 5.27 10.86 7.05
C LEU A 259 5.60 10.03 5.81
N GLN A 260 4.63 9.83 4.91
CA GLN A 260 4.86 9.15 3.63
C GLN A 260 5.91 9.87 2.77
N THR A 261 6.02 11.20 2.89
CA THR A 261 7.04 11.99 2.19
C THR A 261 8.40 11.91 2.90
N HIS A 262 8.44 12.02 4.22
CA HIS A 262 9.70 12.26 4.94
C HIS A 262 10.31 11.05 5.64
N VAL A 263 9.55 9.98 5.90
CA VAL A 263 10.00 8.81 6.65
C VAL A 263 10.37 7.68 5.69
N LYS A 264 11.54 7.07 5.91
CA LYS A 264 12.03 5.94 5.12
C LYS A 264 11.05 4.77 5.20
N ASN A 265 10.69 4.23 4.04
CA ASN A 265 9.84 3.04 3.91
C ASN A 265 8.53 3.12 4.72
N PHE A 266 7.96 4.32 4.90
CA PHE A 266 6.79 4.50 5.76
C PHE A 266 5.59 3.66 5.31
N ASP A 267 5.31 3.69 4.01
CA ASP A 267 4.24 2.90 3.40
C ASP A 267 4.42 1.41 3.63
N ASP A 268 5.65 0.93 3.46
CA ASP A 268 6.00 -0.49 3.56
C ASP A 268 5.93 -0.97 5.02
N VAL A 269 6.76 -0.38 5.87
CA VAL A 269 6.97 -0.86 7.24
C VAL A 269 5.76 -0.60 8.13
N PHE A 270 5.17 0.59 8.04
CA PHE A 270 4.13 1.02 8.97
C PHE A 270 2.75 0.75 8.37
N LEU A 271 2.47 1.31 7.20
CA LEU A 271 1.15 1.14 6.59
C LEU A 271 0.93 -0.28 6.06
N LYS A 272 1.99 -1.07 5.84
CA LYS A 272 1.95 -2.37 5.14
C LYS A 272 1.25 -2.21 3.81
N PHE A 273 1.59 -1.12 3.16
CA PHE A 273 1.07 -0.65 1.89
C PHE A 273 -0.45 -0.43 1.90
N LYS A 274 -1.13 -0.29 3.04
CA LYS A 274 -2.56 0.01 3.11
C LYS A 274 -2.80 1.52 3.12
N THR A 275 -4.04 1.96 2.89
CA THR A 275 -4.38 3.37 3.17
C THR A 275 -4.17 3.65 4.66
N PRO A 276 -3.88 4.92 5.07
CA PRO A 276 -3.73 5.24 6.48
C PRO A 276 -4.96 4.84 7.32
N ARG A 277 -6.17 4.92 6.74
CA ARG A 277 -7.40 4.46 7.41
C ARG A 277 -7.37 2.96 7.66
N GLU A 278 -7.15 2.16 6.63
CA GLU A 278 -7.09 0.68 6.74
C GLU A 278 -5.95 0.22 7.67
N ALA A 279 -4.79 0.88 7.63
CA ALA A 279 -3.67 0.60 8.53
C ALA A 279 -4.06 0.88 9.99
N MET A 280 -4.78 1.97 10.25
CA MET A 280 -5.24 2.28 11.59
C MET A 280 -6.35 1.35 12.07
N ASP A 281 -7.28 0.96 11.20
CA ASP A 281 -8.33 -0.01 11.55
C ASP A 281 -7.74 -1.36 11.95
N ARG A 282 -6.61 -1.76 11.34
CA ARG A 282 -5.82 -2.93 11.76
C ARG A 282 -5.22 -2.73 13.15
N VAL A 283 -4.54 -1.61 13.39
CA VAL A 283 -3.87 -1.32 14.67
C VAL A 283 -4.88 -1.24 15.82
N LYS A 284 -6.07 -0.69 15.58
CA LYS A 284 -7.18 -0.60 16.54
C LYS A 284 -7.71 -1.95 17.02
N LYS A 285 -7.49 -3.02 16.25
CA LYS A 285 -7.91 -4.39 16.60
C LYS A 285 -6.88 -5.16 17.43
N LEU A 286 -5.72 -4.59 17.73
CA LEU A 286 -4.68 -5.26 18.51
C LEU A 286 -5.07 -5.37 19.99
N LYS A 287 -4.76 -6.51 20.64
CA LYS A 287 -5.09 -6.77 22.05
C LYS A 287 -4.59 -5.69 23.00
N ASN A 288 -3.38 -5.20 22.77
CA ASN A 288 -2.73 -4.19 23.63
C ASN A 288 -3.07 -2.76 23.22
N TYR A 289 -4.01 -2.56 22.28
CA TYR A 289 -4.35 -1.24 21.78
C TYR A 289 -4.86 -0.33 22.91
N ASN A 290 -5.82 -0.77 23.72
CA ASN A 290 -6.37 0.08 24.77
C ASN A 290 -5.32 0.50 25.81
N ASP A 291 -4.44 -0.42 26.22
CA ASP A 291 -3.38 -0.13 27.21
C ASP A 291 -2.37 0.90 26.68
N ASN A 292 -1.90 0.70 25.45
CA ASN A 292 -0.98 1.64 24.80
C ASN A 292 -1.66 3.00 24.55
N LYS A 293 -2.93 3.00 24.14
CA LYS A 293 -3.70 4.24 23.91
C LYS A 293 -3.82 5.03 25.20
N ASN A 294 -4.18 4.39 26.31
CA ASN A 294 -4.26 5.04 27.61
C ASN A 294 -2.91 5.63 28.05
N LYS A 295 -1.81 4.89 27.84
CA LYS A 295 -0.45 5.37 28.09
C LYS A 295 -0.12 6.61 27.26
N PHE A 296 -0.38 6.57 25.95
CA PHE A 296 -0.09 7.67 25.04
C PHE A 296 -0.96 8.89 25.31
N ASP A 297 -2.27 8.71 25.50
CA ASP A 297 -3.19 9.80 25.80
C ASP A 297 -2.80 10.52 27.10
N LYS A 298 -2.39 9.78 28.14
CA LYS A 298 -1.86 10.37 29.38
C LYS A 298 -0.58 11.17 29.12
N THR A 299 0.37 10.58 28.40
CA THR A 299 1.65 11.22 28.05
C THR A 299 1.44 12.51 27.24
N LEU A 300 0.53 12.49 26.25
CA LEU A 300 0.26 13.64 25.38
C LEU A 300 -0.53 14.74 26.11
N LYS A 301 -1.40 14.37 27.08
CA LYS A 301 -2.05 15.35 27.97
C LYS A 301 -1.03 16.06 28.85
N GLU A 302 -0.08 15.34 29.45
CA GLU A 302 1.00 15.92 30.27
C GLU A 302 1.89 16.89 29.48
N ILE A 303 2.01 16.71 28.16
CA ILE A 303 2.74 17.65 27.30
C ILE A 303 1.97 18.95 27.09
N ASN A 304 0.63 18.91 27.06
CA ASN A 304 -0.20 20.08 26.74
C ASN A 304 -0.52 20.97 27.96
N HIS A 305 -0.29 20.46 29.18
CA HIS A 305 -0.42 21.19 30.45
C HIS A 305 0.93 21.77 30.89
#